data_AF-A0A2N9Y0S3-F1
#
_entry.id   AF-A0A2N9Y0S3-F1
#
_cell.length_a   1.000
_cell.length_b   1.000
_cell.length_c   1.000
_cell.angle_alpha   90.00
_cell.angle_beta   90.00
_cell.angle_gamma   90.00
#
_symmetry.space_group_name_H-M   'P 1'
#
loop_
_entity.id
_entity.type
_entity.pdbx_description
1 polymer ?
#
loop_
_entity_poly.entity_id
_entity_poly.type
_entity_poly.pdbx_seq_one_letter_code
_entity_poly.pdbx_strand_id
1 'polypeptide(L)'
;MDKLKLMLTQLIEKIMPRLLFWVAVILWISTITPIFAVALSVNTLDFFGWFILLVYFGIIPYTLLSIIYLAIKDVEKKKKWLIEYRRGKK
;
A
#
# COMPACT_ATOMS: atom_id res chain seq x y z
N MET A 1 8.29 -16.41 35.88
CA MET A 1 9.23 -15.94 34.82
C MET A 1 8.67 -16.21 33.42
N ASP A 2 7.89 -17.28 33.24
CA ASP A 2 7.35 -17.71 31.94
C ASP A 2 6.33 -16.75 31.31
N LYS A 3 5.44 -16.14 32.12
CA LYS A 3 4.38 -15.23 31.62
C LYS A 3 4.93 -13.96 30.97
N LEU A 4 6.03 -13.44 31.51
CA LEU A 4 6.67 -12.21 31.05
C LEU A 4 7.43 -12.45 29.75
N LYS A 5 8.07 -13.62 29.64
CA LYS A 5 8.71 -14.12 28.41
C LYS A 5 7.66 -14.30 27.30
N LEU A 6 6.52 -14.90 27.63
CA LEU A 6 5.39 -15.12 26.70
C LEU A 6 4.78 -13.82 26.19
N MET A 7 4.60 -12.82 27.06
CA MET A 7 4.12 -11.49 26.66
C MET A 7 5.14 -10.76 25.77
N LEU A 8 6.44 -10.89 26.04
CA LEU A 8 7.49 -10.29 25.20
C LEU A 8 7.53 -10.93 23.81
N THR A 9 7.45 -12.26 23.74
CA THR A 9 7.41 -12.98 22.46
C THR A 9 6.20 -12.58 21.63
N GLN A 10 5.01 -12.46 22.24
CA GLN A 10 3.81 -11.98 21.56
C GLN A 10 3.92 -10.52 21.11
N LEU A 11 4.59 -9.67 21.88
CA LEU A 11 4.83 -8.27 21.51
C LEU A 11 5.78 -8.19 20.29
N ILE A 12 6.84 -9.01 20.29
CA ILE A 12 7.80 -9.12 19.19
C ILE A 12 7.09 -9.68 17.95
N GLU A 13 6.35 -10.78 18.05
CA GLU A 13 5.60 -11.35 16.91
C GLU A 13 4.58 -10.37 16.31
N LYS A 14 3.99 -9.50 17.12
CA LYS A 14 3.04 -8.49 16.65
C LYS A 14 3.73 -7.31 15.96
N ILE A 15 4.95 -6.97 16.38
CA ILE A 15 5.74 -5.86 15.83
C ILE A 15 6.53 -6.30 14.58
N MET A 16 7.02 -7.54 14.57
CA MET A 16 7.85 -8.12 13.50
C MET A 16 7.26 -7.96 12.09
N PRO A 17 5.97 -8.22 11.81
CA PRO A 17 5.40 -8.01 10.48
C PRO A 17 5.38 -6.54 10.06
N ARG A 18 5.18 -5.61 11.00
CA ARG A 18 5.24 -4.18 10.73
C ARG A 18 6.67 -3.73 10.47
N LEU A 19 7.63 -4.27 11.21
CA LEU A 19 9.06 -3.98 11.05
C LEU A 19 9.59 -4.52 9.72
N LEU A 20 9.22 -5.76 9.36
CA LEU A 20 9.53 -6.36 8.05
C LEU A 20 8.91 -5.57 6.90
N PHE A 21 7.67 -5.10 7.06
CA PHE A 21 7.04 -4.20 6.08
C PHE A 21 7.85 -2.92 5.89
N TRP A 22 8.23 -2.23 6.97
CA TRP A 22 9.03 -1.00 6.86
C TRP A 22 10.43 -1.25 6.29
N VAL A 23 11.08 -2.35 6.65
CA VAL A 23 12.37 -2.75 6.09
C VAL A 23 12.25 -3.00 4.58
N ALA A 24 11.20 -3.69 4.13
CA ALA A 24 10.94 -3.90 2.71
C ALA A 24 10.67 -2.59 1.96
N VAL A 25 9.91 -1.67 2.57
CA VAL A 25 9.64 -0.33 2.03
C VAL A 25 10.93 0.48 1.90
N ILE A 26 11.78 0.50 2.93
CA ILE A 26 13.05 1.23 2.92
C ILE A 26 14.00 0.64 1.89
N LEU A 27 14.11 -0.69 1.81
CA LEU A 27 14.91 -1.37 0.79
C LEU A 27 14.43 -1.00 -0.60
N TRP A 28 13.12 -1.07 -0.85
CA TRP A 28 12.53 -0.72 -2.14
C TRP A 28 12.83 0.73 -2.53
N ILE A 29 12.62 1.69 -1.62
CA ILE A 29 12.96 3.10 -1.85
C ILE A 29 14.46 3.25 -2.12
N SER A 30 15.32 2.69 -1.27
CA SER A 30 16.78 2.80 -1.42
C SER A 30 17.34 2.18 -2.69
N THR A 31 16.65 1.21 -3.28
CA THR A 31 17.05 0.60 -4.57
C THR A 31 16.60 1.48 -5.74
N ILE A 32 15.46 2.15 -5.61
CA ILE A 32 14.87 3.00 -6.65
C ILE A 32 15.51 4.38 -6.70
N THR A 33 15.82 5.00 -5.55
CA THR A 33 16.41 6.34 -5.46
C THR A 33 17.70 6.52 -6.28
N PRO A 34 18.71 5.64 -6.22
CA PRO A 34 19.90 5.78 -7.04
C PRO A 34 19.63 5.56 -8.53
N ILE A 35 18.66 4.71 -8.90
CA ILE A 35 18.25 4.52 -10.30
C ILE A 35 17.63 5.81 -10.85
N PHE A 36 16.77 6.47 -10.07
CA PHE A 36 16.22 7.77 -10.42
C PHE A 36 17.30 8.86 -10.47
N ALA A 37 18.22 8.88 -9.51
CA ALA A 37 19.29 9.87 -9.48
C ALA A 37 20.23 9.74 -10.69
N VAL A 38 20.57 8.51 -11.09
CA VAL A 38 21.35 8.24 -12.31
C VAL A 38 20.53 8.60 -13.55
N ALA A 39 19.27 8.19 -13.66
CA ALA A 39 18.41 8.54 -14.80
C ALA A 39 18.14 10.06 -14.94
N LEU A 40 18.26 10.83 -13.85
CA LEU A 40 18.18 12.29 -13.85
C LEU A 40 19.54 12.97 -14.13
N SER A 41 20.65 12.36 -13.69
CA SER A 41 22.00 12.95 -13.87
C SER A 41 22.57 12.71 -15.26
N VAL A 42 22.27 11.54 -15.85
CA VAL A 42 22.51 11.31 -17.26
C VAL A 42 21.29 11.90 -17.96
N ASN A 43 21.42 13.04 -18.64
CA ASN A 43 20.35 13.72 -19.39
C ASN A 43 19.84 12.90 -20.61
N THR A 44 19.84 11.58 -20.48
CA THR A 44 19.26 10.58 -21.35
C THR A 44 18.02 10.07 -20.63
N LEU A 45 16.91 10.76 -20.85
CA LEU A 45 15.57 10.21 -20.60
C LEU A 45 15.36 9.05 -21.58
N ASP A 46 16.09 7.96 -21.36
CA ASP A 46 16.02 6.74 -22.13
C ASP A 46 14.66 6.07 -21.89
N PHE A 47 14.33 5.11 -22.75
CA PHE A 47 13.08 4.34 -22.66
C PHE A 47 12.80 3.83 -21.23
N PHE A 48 13.85 3.46 -20.49
CA PHE A 48 13.75 2.97 -19.11
C PHE A 48 13.36 4.07 -18.10
N GLY A 49 13.86 5.31 -18.27
CA GLY A 49 13.49 6.45 -17.44
C GLY A 49 12.04 6.87 -17.65
N TRP A 50 11.58 6.92 -18.91
CA TRP A 50 10.16 7.16 -19.24
C TRP A 50 9.24 6.06 -18.73
N PHE A 51 9.66 4.80 -18.82
CA PHE A 51 8.90 3.67 -18.28
C PHE A 51 8.71 3.80 -16.76
N ILE A 52 9.78 4.11 -16.03
CA ILE A 52 9.72 4.31 -14.57
C ILE A 52 8.79 5.49 -14.23
N LEU A 53 8.88 6.60 -14.96
CA LEU A 53 8.02 7.77 -14.75
C LEU A 53 6.54 7.43 -15.01
N LEU A 54 6.24 6.67 -16.06
CA LEU A 54 4.89 6.25 -16.42
C LEU A 54 4.30 5.29 -15.38
N VAL A 55 5.10 4.37 -14.85
CA VAL A 55 4.67 3.48 -13.75
C VAL A 55 4.37 4.31 -12.50
N TYR A 56 5.28 5.21 -12.13
CA TYR A 56 5.18 5.95 -10.87
C TYR A 56 4.08 7.01 -10.87
N PHE A 57 3.92 7.76 -11.98
CA PHE A 57 2.93 8.84 -12.08
C PHE A 57 1.63 8.42 -12.78
N GLY A 58 1.63 7.35 -13.56
CA GLY A 58 0.43 6.86 -14.24
C GLY A 58 -0.19 5.66 -13.52
N ILE A 59 0.56 4.56 -13.42
CA ILE A 59 0.01 3.27 -12.97
C ILE A 59 -0.29 3.28 -11.47
N ILE A 60 0.63 3.74 -10.64
CA ILE A 60 0.43 3.76 -9.17
C ILE A 60 -0.76 4.62 -8.76
N PRO A 61 -0.93 5.88 -9.22
CA PRO A 61 -2.08 6.70 -8.84
C PRO A 61 -3.40 6.13 -9.38
N TYR A 62 -3.39 5.60 -10.62
CA TYR A 62 -4.58 5.01 -11.22
C TYR A 62 -5.06 3.76 -10.46
N THR A 63 -4.13 2.88 -10.08
CA THR A 63 -4.45 1.69 -9.26
C THR A 63 -4.95 2.08 -7.88
N LEU A 64 -4.33 3.08 -7.24
CA LEU A 64 -4.79 3.61 -5.95
C LEU A 64 -6.22 4.17 -6.05
N LEU A 65 -6.52 4.99 -7.06
CA LEU A 65 -7.84 5.54 -7.33
C LEU A 65 -8.88 4.43 -7.58
N SER A 66 -8.51 3.39 -8.33
CA SER A 66 -9.39 2.26 -8.62
C SER A 66 -9.76 1.49 -7.35
N ILE A 67 -8.80 1.26 -6.45
CA ILE A 67 -9.04 0.60 -5.16
C ILE A 67 -9.98 1.46 -4.30
N ILE A 68 -9.74 2.77 -4.23
CA ILE A 68 -10.59 3.71 -3.47
C ILE A 68 -12.02 3.71 -4.03
N TYR A 69 -12.17 3.78 -5.36
CA TYR A 69 -13.47 3.74 -6.02
C TYR A 69 -14.23 2.45 -5.70
N LEU A 70 -13.56 1.30 -5.78
CA LEU A 70 -14.14 0.01 -5.41
C LEU A 70 -14.57 0.01 -3.94
N ALA A 71 -13.74 0.51 -3.03
CA ALA A 71 -14.08 0.59 -1.61
C ALA A 71 -15.30 1.48 -1.34
N ILE A 72 -15.40 2.64 -2.00
CA ILE A 72 -16.56 3.53 -1.89
C ILE A 72 -17.84 2.83 -2.39
N LYS A 73 -17.75 2.19 -3.55
CA LYS A 73 -18.88 1.45 -4.15
C LYS A 73 -19.35 0.31 -3.26
N ASP A 74 -18.42 -0.39 -2.61
CA ASP A 74 -18.73 -1.47 -1.68
C ASP A 74 -19.43 -0.96 -0.41
N VAL A 75 -18.98 0.18 0.12
CA VAL A 75 -19.65 0.86 1.24
C VAL A 75 -21.05 1.33 0.85
N GLU A 76 -21.22 1.88 -0.35
CA GLU A 76 -22.52 2.33 -0.85
C GLU A 76 -23.50 1.15 -1.02
N LYS A 77 -23.02 0.03 -1.57
CA LYS A 77 -23.80 -1.21 -1.70
C LYS A 77 -24.21 -1.76 -0.33
N LYS A 78 -23.30 -1.79 0.65
CA LYS A 78 -23.61 -2.18 2.04
C LYS A 78 -24.63 -1.24 2.69
N LYS A 79 -24.51 0.07 2.48
CA LYS A 79 -25.45 1.07 3.00
C LYS A 79 -26.85 0.88 2.43
N LYS A 80 -26.97 0.62 1.12
CA LYS A 80 -28.26 0.36 0.46
C LYS A 80 -28.93 -0.91 0.99
N TRP A 81 -28.18 -1.99 1.13
CA TRP A 81 -28.67 -3.24 1.71
C TRP A 81 -29.18 -3.07 3.15
N LEU A 82 -28.48 -2.29 3.98
CA LEU A 82 -28.92 -1.96 5.34
C LEU A 82 -30.22 -1.15 5.38
N ILE A 83 -30.44 -0.26 4.41
CA ILE A 83 -31.67 0.54 4.31
C ILE A 83 -32.85 -0.32 3.87
N GLU A 84 -32.66 -1.20 2.89
CA GLU A 84 -33.70 -2.13 2.42
C GLU A 84 -34.07 -3.16 3.49
N TYR A 85 -33.08 -3.74 4.19
CA TYR A 85 -33.32 -4.62 5.33
C TYR A 85 -34.13 -3.93 6.43
N ARG A 86 -33.86 -2.64 6.70
CA ARG A 86 -34.61 -1.86 7.69
C ARG A 86 -36.04 -1.54 7.23
N ARG A 87 -36.30 -1.45 5.91
CA ARG A 87 -37.66 -1.26 5.36
C ARG A 87 -38.47 -2.55 5.30
N GLY A 88 -37.86 -3.69 4.98
CA GLY A 88 -38.52 -5.00 4.94
C GLY A 88 -38.81 -5.62 6.31
N LYS A 89 -38.33 -4.99 7.39
CA LYS A 89 -38.61 -5.37 8.79
C LYS A 89 -39.71 -4.54 9.45
N LYS A 90 -40.39 -3.65 8.71
CA LYS A 90 -41.56 -2.90 9.17
C LYS A 90 -42.85 -3.58 8.69
#